data_AF-A0A3D1JTW9-F1
#
_entry.id   AF-A0A3D1JTW9-F1
#
_cell.length_a   1.000
_cell.length_b   1.000
_cell.length_c   1.000
_cell.angle_alpha   90.00
_cell.angle_beta   90.00
_cell.angle_gamma   90.00
#
_symmetry.space_group_name_H-M   'P 1'
#
loop_
_entity.id
_entity.type
_entity.pdbx_description
1 polymer ?
#
loop_
_entity_poly.entity_id
_entity_poly.type
_entity_poly.pdbx_seq_one_letter_code
_entity_poly.pdbx_strand_id
1 'polypeptide(L)'
;GKAALESFTGHSGAELVVVYPDAVMDYLQKLQLVTHVGDNTHVFGVKGSFSEAKESVSAFFSSKENKIALSASGYEAVDVSGVNWCRITAEIACVFSVYADLMESEEIPPSQKINLCIPTSSGSMLAAAYYAKKMGLPVDRIIVAVNENNHLAKFFASGEYQRPKTVALTNSPSLDAARCRNLERILYEISGRNAAFVSEKMEELALSGKFEVSKKLLDDCDIVCGYATEDEIIDTIEGEFEENDYVCDPHTAVAVSVWLDYLTQAEDKTPTVLFSTASPFRYPIDVLFAITEDFVRDPVKAIRKLEEATALDAPDTLKKLSKLQVKHNKIVDLSDVSETIFDFIK
;
A
#
# COMPACT_ATOMS: atom_id res chain seq x y z
N GLY A 1 6.78 5.31 5.40
CA GLY A 1 8.11 5.55 5.98
C GLY A 1 9.08 5.96 4.90
N LYS A 2 9.81 5.01 4.32
CA LYS A 2 10.94 5.27 3.42
C LYS A 2 10.66 6.23 2.25
N ALA A 3 9.56 6.04 1.51
CA ALA A 3 9.21 6.94 0.41
C ALA A 3 9.03 8.41 0.86
N ALA A 4 8.37 8.63 2.01
CA ALA A 4 8.21 9.97 2.56
C ALA A 4 9.56 10.56 2.97
N LEU A 5 10.43 9.77 3.60
CA LEU A 5 11.78 10.19 4.00
C LEU A 5 12.57 10.71 2.79
N GLU A 6 12.62 9.94 1.69
CA GLU A 6 13.25 10.37 0.44
C GLU A 6 12.62 11.64 -0.14
N SER A 7 11.28 11.77 -0.12
CA SER A 7 10.59 12.92 -0.69
C SER A 7 10.77 14.23 0.09
N PHE A 8 10.91 14.17 1.41
CA PHE A 8 10.98 15.36 2.27
C PHE A 8 12.40 15.73 2.69
N THR A 9 13.40 14.87 2.46
CA THR A 9 14.80 15.17 2.79
C THR A 9 15.23 16.51 2.16
N GLY A 10 15.85 17.37 2.96
CA GLY A 10 16.41 18.64 2.51
C GLY A 10 15.39 19.76 2.26
N HIS A 11 14.10 19.52 2.54
CA HIS A 11 13.07 20.55 2.43
C HIS A 11 13.04 21.41 3.69
N SER A 12 13.58 22.63 3.60
CA SER A 12 13.70 23.56 4.74
C SER A 12 12.37 24.04 5.34
N GLY A 13 11.24 23.77 4.68
CA GLY A 13 9.90 24.16 5.13
C GLY A 13 9.12 23.05 5.83
N ALA A 14 9.72 21.87 6.04
CA ALA A 14 9.03 20.73 6.61
C ALA A 14 9.94 19.87 7.47
N GLU A 15 9.46 19.49 8.66
CA GLU A 15 10.03 18.43 9.48
C GLU A 15 9.24 17.14 9.24
N LEU A 16 9.92 16.05 8.89
CA LEU A 16 9.27 14.77 8.68
C LEU A 16 9.59 13.83 9.84
N VAL A 17 8.56 13.35 10.52
CA VAL A 17 8.68 12.36 11.60
C VAL A 17 8.05 11.04 11.17
N VAL A 18 8.82 9.94 11.25
CA VAL A 18 8.37 8.58 10.98
C VAL A 18 8.42 7.75 12.24
N VAL A 19 7.25 7.24 12.63
CA VAL A 19 7.08 6.30 13.75
C VAL A 19 6.95 4.88 13.21
N TYR A 20 7.67 3.93 13.79
CA TYR A 20 7.58 2.51 13.39
C TYR A 20 7.45 1.57 14.61
N PRO A 21 6.73 0.44 14.50
CA PRO A 21 6.63 -0.54 15.58
C PRO A 21 7.91 -1.39 15.64
N ASP A 22 8.68 -1.27 16.72
CA ASP A 22 10.06 -1.76 16.75
C ASP A 22 10.19 -3.29 16.70
N ALA A 23 9.25 -3.99 17.35
CA ALA A 23 9.31 -5.43 17.57
C ALA A 23 8.82 -6.28 16.39
N VAL A 24 8.03 -5.70 15.48
CA VAL A 24 7.31 -6.45 14.43
C VAL A 24 7.66 -5.99 13.01
N MET A 25 8.49 -4.97 12.85
CA MET A 25 8.93 -4.51 11.54
C MET A 25 10.01 -5.43 10.96
N ASP A 26 9.88 -5.78 9.68
CA ASP A 26 10.91 -6.49 8.92
C ASP A 26 12.28 -5.82 9.04
N TYR A 27 13.34 -6.62 9.12
CA TYR A 27 14.69 -6.15 9.35
C TYR A 27 15.20 -5.24 8.23
N LEU A 28 14.96 -5.62 6.96
CA LEU A 28 15.42 -4.82 5.82
C LEU A 28 14.69 -3.48 5.77
N GLN A 29 13.36 -3.49 5.97
CA GLN A 29 12.55 -2.28 6.03
C GLN A 29 12.97 -1.37 7.20
N LYS A 30 13.20 -1.94 8.38
CA LYS A 30 13.70 -1.20 9.55
C LYS A 30 15.03 -0.55 9.23
N LEU A 31 15.96 -1.30 8.63
CA LEU A 31 17.28 -0.79 8.28
C LEU A 31 17.18 0.41 7.32
N GLN A 32 16.30 0.37 6.32
CA GLN A 32 16.03 1.51 5.42
C GLN A 32 15.57 2.78 6.12
N LEU A 33 14.82 2.65 7.23
CA LEU A 33 14.36 3.80 8.01
C LEU A 33 15.49 4.32 8.92
N VAL A 34 16.11 3.44 9.69
CA VAL A 34 17.05 3.85 10.75
C VAL A 34 18.41 4.33 10.22
N THR A 35 18.78 3.97 8.99
CA THR A 35 19.99 4.47 8.32
C THR A 35 19.72 5.63 7.37
N HIS A 36 18.49 6.17 7.35
CA HIS A 36 18.17 7.32 6.52
C HIS A 36 18.96 8.56 6.98
N VAL A 37 19.23 9.48 6.05
CA VAL A 37 20.04 10.67 6.29
C VAL A 37 19.24 11.88 5.82
N GLY A 38 19.11 12.87 6.68
CA GLY A 38 18.46 14.15 6.39
C GLY A 38 18.27 14.93 7.69
N ASP A 39 18.73 16.18 7.72
CA ASP A 39 18.70 16.99 8.95
C ASP A 39 17.28 17.29 9.43
N ASN A 40 16.32 17.35 8.49
CA ASN A 40 14.90 17.60 8.73
C ASN A 40 14.04 16.31 8.79
N THR A 41 14.70 15.14 8.89
CA THR A 41 14.04 13.85 8.89
C THR A 41 14.34 13.10 10.18
N HIS A 42 13.29 12.65 10.85
CA HIS A 42 13.35 12.04 12.17
C HIS A 42 12.65 10.70 12.14
N VAL A 43 13.28 9.68 12.71
CA VAL A 43 12.72 8.33 12.80
C VAL A 43 12.86 7.85 14.24
N PHE A 44 11.82 7.21 14.76
CA PHE A 44 11.91 6.51 16.04
C PHE A 44 10.97 5.31 16.11
N GLY A 45 11.38 4.32 16.90
CA GLY A 45 10.63 3.12 17.16
C GLY A 45 9.67 3.29 18.33
N VAL A 46 8.56 2.55 18.34
CA VAL A 46 7.67 2.42 19.49
C VAL A 46 7.55 0.97 19.93
N LYS A 47 7.43 0.74 21.24
CA LYS A 47 7.14 -0.57 21.81
C LYS A 47 5.64 -0.86 21.69
N GLY A 48 5.26 -1.56 20.63
CA GLY A 48 3.88 -1.94 20.36
C GLY A 48 3.71 -2.52 18.96
N SER A 49 2.47 -2.89 18.64
CA SER A 49 2.03 -3.32 17.32
C SER A 49 1.94 -2.15 16.33
N PHE A 50 1.81 -2.47 15.04
CA PHE A 50 1.56 -1.47 14.00
C PHE A 50 0.27 -0.68 14.25
N SER A 51 -0.79 -1.34 14.72
CA SER A 51 -2.07 -0.72 15.04
C SER A 51 -1.92 0.30 16.17
N GLU A 52 -1.25 -0.06 17.26
CA GLU A 52 -1.02 0.83 18.40
C GLU A 52 -0.13 2.02 18.03
N ALA A 53 0.94 1.78 17.24
CA ALA A 53 1.79 2.85 16.72
C ALA A 53 0.95 3.86 15.91
N LYS A 54 0.08 3.38 15.02
CA LYS A 54 -0.80 4.22 14.22
C LYS A 54 -1.85 4.97 15.04
N GLU A 55 -2.43 4.32 16.05
CA GLU A 55 -3.38 4.95 16.97
C GLU A 55 -2.72 6.07 17.77
N SER A 56 -1.48 5.87 18.24
CA SER A 56 -0.73 6.91 18.96
C SER A 56 -0.48 8.15 18.09
N VAL A 57 -0.13 7.96 16.81
CA VAL A 57 0.02 9.07 15.84
C VAL A 57 -1.34 9.72 15.57
N SER A 58 -2.40 8.94 15.40
CA SER A 58 -3.76 9.49 15.17
C SER A 58 -4.26 10.31 16.38
N ALA A 59 -3.94 9.87 17.59
CA ALA A 59 -4.22 10.60 18.82
C ALA A 59 -3.43 11.91 18.89
N PHE A 60 -2.16 11.91 18.48
CA PHE A 60 -1.35 13.12 18.35
C PHE A 60 -2.02 14.16 17.42
N PHE A 61 -2.48 13.74 16.25
CA PHE A 61 -3.20 14.61 15.29
C PHE A 61 -4.56 15.09 15.80
N SER A 62 -5.21 14.34 16.70
CA SER A 62 -6.56 14.66 17.19
C SER A 62 -6.55 15.53 18.44
N SER A 63 -5.44 15.54 19.21
CA SER A 63 -5.30 16.35 20.42
C SER A 63 -5.39 17.85 20.12
N LYS A 64 -6.23 18.56 20.87
CA LYS A 64 -6.35 20.02 20.79
C LYS A 64 -5.12 20.70 21.37
N GLU A 65 -4.58 20.14 22.44
CA GLU A 65 -3.39 20.61 23.14
C GLU A 65 -2.19 20.57 22.20
N ASN A 66 -1.98 19.45 21.49
CA ASN A 66 -0.90 19.32 20.53
C ASN A 66 -1.04 20.31 19.37
N LYS A 67 -2.25 20.53 18.84
CA LYS A 67 -2.50 21.53 17.78
C LYS A 67 -2.14 22.95 18.23
N ILE A 68 -2.50 23.32 19.46
CA ILE A 68 -2.15 24.61 20.04
C ILE A 68 -0.62 24.74 20.19
N ALA A 69 0.05 23.73 20.72
CA ALA A 69 1.49 23.72 20.92
C ALA A 69 2.28 23.80 19.60
N LEU A 70 1.84 23.06 18.57
CA LEU A 70 2.42 23.12 17.22
C LEU A 70 2.28 24.51 16.61
N SER A 71 1.07 25.07 16.66
CA SER A 71 0.80 26.40 16.11
C SER A 71 1.61 27.49 16.82
N ALA A 72 1.78 27.39 18.14
CA ALA A 72 2.64 28.29 18.92
C ALA A 72 4.13 28.19 18.52
N SER A 73 4.55 27.03 18.01
CA SER A 73 5.91 26.76 17.53
C SER A 73 6.07 27.03 16.02
N GLY A 74 5.03 27.55 15.34
CA GLY A 74 5.06 27.84 13.91
C GLY A 74 4.85 26.64 12.99
N TYR A 75 4.41 25.50 13.53
CA TYR A 75 4.17 24.26 12.77
C TYR A 75 2.69 23.94 12.61
N GLU A 76 2.36 23.25 11.52
CA GLU A 76 1.08 22.59 11.29
C GLU A 76 1.33 21.11 11.03
N ALA A 77 0.61 20.22 11.73
CA ALA A 77 0.76 18.79 11.52
C ALA A 77 -0.01 18.35 10.27
N VAL A 78 0.69 17.68 9.35
CA VAL A 78 0.10 17.11 8.13
C VAL A 78 0.32 15.60 8.09
N ASP A 79 -0.75 14.81 7.92
CA ASP A 79 -0.64 13.37 7.67
C ASP A 79 -0.32 13.13 6.19
N VAL A 80 0.83 12.53 5.92
CA VAL A 80 1.30 12.15 4.58
C VAL A 80 0.91 10.71 4.19
N SER A 81 0.04 10.05 4.98
CA SER A 81 -0.43 8.70 4.70
C SER A 81 -1.42 8.63 3.52
N GLY A 82 -1.76 7.39 3.10
CA GLY A 82 -2.61 7.09 1.93
C GLY A 82 -4.07 7.59 1.97
N VAL A 83 -4.43 8.45 2.92
CA VAL A 83 -5.73 9.15 2.96
C VAL A 83 -5.64 10.60 2.49
N ASN A 84 -4.43 11.15 2.35
CA ASN A 84 -4.19 12.51 1.92
C ASN A 84 -4.61 12.70 0.45
N TRP A 85 -5.43 13.72 0.17
CA TRP A 85 -5.92 14.01 -1.18
C TRP A 85 -4.81 14.30 -2.19
N CYS A 86 -3.70 14.91 -1.76
CA CYS A 86 -2.57 15.18 -2.65
C CYS A 86 -1.98 13.88 -3.21
N ARG A 87 -1.93 12.82 -2.39
CA ARG A 87 -1.45 11.51 -2.83
C ARG A 87 -2.38 10.87 -3.84
N ILE A 88 -3.70 10.92 -3.61
CA ILE A 88 -4.68 10.42 -4.59
C ILE A 88 -4.57 11.20 -5.89
N THR A 89 -4.40 12.52 -5.84
CA THR A 89 -4.25 13.37 -7.02
C THR A 89 -3.01 13.00 -7.84
N ALA A 90 -1.87 12.76 -7.18
CA ALA A 90 -0.66 12.28 -7.86
C ALA A 90 -0.84 10.88 -8.46
N GLU A 91 -1.54 9.98 -7.76
CA GLU A 91 -1.87 8.64 -8.25
C GLU A 91 -2.83 8.71 -9.47
N ILE A 92 -3.77 9.68 -9.52
CA ILE A 92 -4.61 9.91 -10.72
C ILE A 92 -3.73 10.25 -11.92
N ALA A 93 -2.79 11.18 -11.76
CA ALA A 93 -1.87 11.56 -12.84
C ALA A 93 -1.05 10.36 -13.34
N CYS A 94 -0.62 9.48 -12.42
CA CYS A 94 0.06 8.23 -12.77
C CYS A 94 -0.82 7.31 -13.65
N VAL A 95 -2.10 7.14 -13.30
CA VAL A 95 -3.05 6.32 -14.10
C VAL A 95 -3.23 6.89 -15.52
N PHE A 96 -3.30 8.21 -15.67
CA PHE A 96 -3.32 8.84 -17.00
C PHE A 96 -2.00 8.65 -17.76
N SER A 97 -0.87 8.77 -17.07
CA SER A 97 0.47 8.54 -17.67
C SER A 97 0.56 7.14 -18.25
N VAL A 98 0.18 6.11 -17.49
CA VAL A 98 0.18 4.71 -17.95
C VAL A 98 -0.63 4.53 -19.23
N TYR A 99 -1.83 5.13 -19.30
CA TYR A 99 -2.64 5.05 -20.52
C TYR A 99 -1.97 5.76 -21.70
N ALA A 100 -1.34 6.91 -21.46
CA ALA A 100 -0.60 7.64 -22.48
C ALA A 100 0.61 6.82 -22.98
N ASP A 101 1.35 6.19 -22.07
CA ASP A 101 2.51 5.36 -22.38
C ASP A 101 2.11 4.18 -23.28
N LEU A 102 0.98 3.49 -22.98
CA LEU A 102 0.45 2.40 -23.80
C LEU A 102 0.03 2.84 -25.21
N MET A 103 -0.50 4.06 -25.36
CA MET A 103 -0.81 4.60 -26.68
C MET A 103 0.46 4.97 -27.44
N GLU A 104 1.44 5.58 -26.76
CA GLU A 104 2.72 5.98 -27.35
C GLU A 104 3.55 4.77 -27.80
N SER A 105 3.48 3.66 -27.05
CA SER A 105 4.11 2.38 -27.41
C SER A 105 3.29 1.54 -28.39
N GLU A 106 2.16 2.04 -28.90
CA GLU A 106 1.25 1.37 -29.84
C GLU A 106 0.65 0.03 -29.33
N GLU A 107 0.69 -0.22 -28.03
CA GLU A 107 0.08 -1.41 -27.40
C GLU A 107 -1.46 -1.35 -27.45
N ILE A 108 -2.02 -0.14 -27.44
CA ILE A 108 -3.46 0.10 -27.61
C ILE A 108 -3.72 1.27 -28.58
N PRO A 109 -4.80 1.22 -29.38
CA PRO A 109 -5.22 2.39 -30.16
C PRO A 109 -5.91 3.45 -29.28
N PRO A 110 -6.00 4.70 -29.74
CA PRO A 110 -6.70 5.75 -29.01
C PRO A 110 -8.14 5.37 -28.67
N SER A 111 -8.58 5.72 -27.46
CA SER A 111 -9.91 5.41 -26.92
C SER A 111 -10.20 3.93 -26.68
N GLN A 112 -9.24 3.02 -26.90
CA GLN A 112 -9.37 1.62 -26.49
C GLN A 112 -9.55 1.56 -24.99
N LYS A 113 -10.54 0.80 -24.54
CA LYS A 113 -10.72 0.56 -23.12
C LYS A 113 -9.64 -0.38 -22.59
N ILE A 114 -9.20 -0.15 -21.36
CA ILE A 114 -8.30 -1.00 -20.61
C ILE A 114 -8.89 -1.41 -19.26
N ASN A 115 -8.44 -2.54 -18.72
CA ASN A 115 -8.62 -2.90 -17.32
C ASN A 115 -7.41 -2.48 -16.50
N LEU A 116 -7.62 -2.18 -15.23
CA LEU A 116 -6.56 -1.87 -14.27
C LEU A 116 -6.60 -2.90 -13.13
N CYS A 117 -5.56 -3.74 -12.99
CA CYS A 117 -5.41 -4.67 -11.88
C CYS A 117 -4.47 -4.11 -10.82
N ILE A 118 -5.02 -3.85 -9.63
CA ILE A 118 -4.36 -3.07 -8.58
C ILE A 118 -4.27 -3.91 -7.31
N PRO A 119 -3.06 -4.30 -6.86
CA PRO A 119 -2.88 -4.87 -5.53
C PRO A 119 -2.99 -3.75 -4.49
N THR A 120 -3.98 -3.81 -3.59
CA THR A 120 -4.20 -2.73 -2.62
C THR A 120 -4.93 -3.16 -1.36
N SER A 121 -4.45 -2.67 -0.20
CA SER A 121 -5.15 -2.79 1.07
C SER A 121 -5.88 -1.52 1.51
N SER A 122 -5.27 -0.35 1.30
CA SER A 122 -5.84 0.92 1.76
C SER A 122 -6.73 1.63 0.73
N GLY A 123 -6.67 1.22 -0.54
CA GLY A 123 -7.54 1.66 -1.63
C GLY A 123 -7.21 3.03 -2.24
N SER A 124 -6.01 3.60 -2.03
CA SER A 124 -5.68 4.91 -2.60
C SER A 124 -5.60 4.86 -4.12
N MET A 125 -4.88 3.86 -4.66
CA MET A 125 -4.78 3.62 -6.11
C MET A 125 -6.13 3.19 -6.71
N LEU A 126 -6.95 2.45 -5.97
CA LEU A 126 -8.34 2.17 -6.35
C LEU A 126 -9.15 3.46 -6.50
N ALA A 127 -9.08 4.37 -5.52
CA ALA A 127 -9.76 5.67 -5.62
C ALA A 127 -9.22 6.49 -6.79
N ALA A 128 -7.90 6.52 -7.00
CA ALA A 128 -7.29 7.21 -8.11
C ALA A 128 -7.75 6.67 -9.48
N ALA A 129 -7.72 5.35 -9.68
CA ALA A 129 -8.22 4.70 -10.89
C ALA A 129 -9.70 4.99 -11.12
N TYR A 130 -10.51 4.94 -10.06
CA TYR A 130 -11.93 5.26 -10.13
C TYR A 130 -12.16 6.73 -10.53
N TYR A 131 -11.42 7.68 -9.95
CA TYR A 131 -11.50 9.08 -10.35
C TYR A 131 -11.02 9.31 -11.78
N ALA A 132 -9.93 8.67 -12.21
CA ALA A 132 -9.46 8.76 -13.60
C ALA A 132 -10.53 8.29 -14.59
N LYS A 133 -11.20 7.17 -14.29
CA LYS A 133 -12.36 6.69 -15.04
C LYS A 133 -13.49 7.72 -15.06
N LYS A 134 -13.87 8.29 -13.91
CA LYS A 134 -14.91 9.34 -13.83
C LYS A 134 -14.53 10.63 -14.57
N MET A 135 -13.24 10.90 -14.73
CA MET A 135 -12.71 12.02 -15.52
C MET A 135 -12.75 11.75 -17.04
N GLY A 136 -13.10 10.53 -17.47
CA GLY A 136 -13.25 10.16 -18.87
C GLY A 136 -12.14 9.27 -19.43
N LEU A 137 -11.20 8.81 -18.60
CA LEU A 137 -10.21 7.83 -19.05
C LEU A 137 -10.93 6.51 -19.45
N PRO A 138 -10.60 5.88 -20.60
CA PRO A 138 -11.23 4.65 -21.08
C PRO A 138 -10.88 3.42 -20.23
N VAL A 139 -11.39 3.36 -19.00
CA VAL A 139 -11.22 2.21 -18.10
C VAL A 139 -12.50 1.37 -18.11
N ASP A 140 -12.40 0.09 -18.51
CA ASP A 140 -13.54 -0.83 -18.46
C ASP A 140 -13.76 -1.35 -17.04
N ARG A 141 -12.83 -2.12 -16.49
CA ARG A 141 -12.89 -2.63 -15.12
C ARG A 141 -11.69 -2.19 -14.28
N ILE A 142 -11.95 -2.04 -12.98
CA ILE A 142 -10.90 -1.94 -11.96
C ILE A 142 -10.91 -3.25 -11.19
N ILE A 143 -9.88 -4.06 -11.37
CA ILE A 143 -9.68 -5.34 -10.69
C ILE A 143 -8.84 -5.05 -9.45
N VAL A 144 -9.42 -5.29 -8.28
CA VAL A 144 -8.76 -5.09 -6.99
C VAL A 144 -8.25 -6.43 -6.50
N ALA A 145 -6.96 -6.51 -6.24
CA ALA A 145 -6.33 -7.70 -5.71
C ALA A 145 -5.93 -7.47 -4.24
N VAL A 146 -6.38 -8.36 -3.36
CA VAL A 146 -5.99 -8.39 -1.94
C VAL A 146 -5.36 -9.73 -1.61
N ASN A 147 -4.64 -9.83 -0.50
CA ASN A 147 -4.20 -11.13 -0.02
C ASN A 147 -5.30 -11.81 0.82
N GLU A 148 -4.96 -12.88 1.55
CA GLU A 148 -5.87 -13.61 2.44
C GLU A 148 -6.64 -12.74 3.46
N ASN A 149 -6.17 -11.51 3.74
CA ASN A 149 -6.93 -10.48 4.46
C ASN A 149 -8.09 -9.93 3.58
N ASN A 150 -8.96 -10.82 3.11
CA ASN A 150 -9.87 -10.65 1.98
C ASN A 150 -11.24 -10.02 2.31
N HIS A 151 -11.34 -9.27 3.40
CA HIS A 151 -12.56 -8.58 3.80
C HIS A 151 -13.09 -7.60 2.72
N LEU A 152 -12.20 -7.02 1.90
CA LEU A 152 -12.59 -6.19 0.76
C LEU A 152 -13.18 -7.02 -0.38
N ALA A 153 -12.61 -8.19 -0.69
CA ALA A 153 -13.15 -9.10 -1.70
C ALA A 153 -14.54 -9.61 -1.28
N LYS A 154 -14.71 -9.98 -0.01
CA LYS A 154 -16.02 -10.34 0.57
C LYS A 154 -17.04 -9.21 0.42
N PHE A 155 -16.65 -7.98 0.70
CA PHE A 155 -17.52 -6.82 0.53
C PHE A 155 -18.00 -6.66 -0.92
N PHE A 156 -17.10 -6.68 -1.90
CA PHE A 156 -17.51 -6.58 -3.31
C PHE A 156 -18.34 -7.78 -3.77
N ALA A 157 -18.14 -8.96 -3.18
CA ALA A 157 -18.91 -10.16 -3.47
C ALA A 157 -20.33 -10.13 -2.89
N SER A 158 -20.53 -9.74 -1.63
CA SER A 158 -21.83 -9.87 -0.93
C SER A 158 -22.52 -8.55 -0.61
N GLY A 159 -21.80 -7.43 -0.55
CA GLY A 159 -22.29 -6.17 0.05
C GLY A 159 -22.02 -6.06 1.54
N GLU A 160 -21.51 -7.10 2.20
CA GLU A 160 -21.21 -7.09 3.63
C GLU A 160 -19.74 -6.74 3.86
N TYR A 161 -19.48 -5.63 4.55
CA TYR A 161 -18.15 -5.28 5.00
C TYR A 161 -18.00 -5.59 6.48
N GLN A 162 -17.04 -6.43 6.84
CA GLN A 162 -16.71 -6.71 8.23
C GLN A 162 -15.21 -6.60 8.46
N ARG A 163 -14.80 -5.79 9.44
CA ARG A 163 -13.39 -5.74 9.84
C ARG A 163 -12.97 -7.09 10.41
N PRO A 164 -11.79 -7.61 10.04
CA PRO A 164 -11.28 -8.81 10.66
C PRO A 164 -10.97 -8.54 12.14
N LYS A 165 -11.13 -9.57 12.98
CA LYS A 165 -10.74 -9.49 14.41
C LYS A 165 -9.22 -9.39 14.57
N THR A 166 -8.49 -10.05 13.68
CA THR A 166 -7.02 -10.10 13.62
C THR A 166 -6.60 -10.01 12.17
N VAL A 167 -5.51 -9.29 11.89
CA VAL A 167 -4.89 -9.23 10.56
C VAL A 167 -3.85 -10.34 10.49
N ALA A 168 -3.94 -11.20 9.48
CA ALA A 168 -2.91 -12.19 9.19
C ALA A 168 -1.64 -11.48 8.70
N LEU A 169 -0.48 -11.92 9.20
CA LEU A 169 0.82 -11.46 8.71
C LEU A 169 1.22 -12.38 7.56
N THR A 170 1.36 -11.82 6.37
CA THR A 170 1.55 -12.59 5.13
C THR A 170 2.90 -12.26 4.46
N ASN A 171 3.25 -13.03 3.43
CA ASN A 171 4.33 -12.73 2.49
C ASN A 171 4.14 -11.45 1.66
N SER A 172 2.97 -10.79 1.72
CA SER A 172 2.66 -9.52 1.07
C SER A 172 2.28 -8.43 2.10
N PRO A 173 3.20 -8.07 3.03
CA PRO A 173 2.86 -7.34 4.26
C PRO A 173 2.33 -5.92 4.06
N SER A 174 2.53 -5.29 2.89
CA SER A 174 1.91 -3.98 2.61
C SER A 174 0.40 -4.11 2.32
N LEU A 175 -0.08 -5.32 2.04
CA LEU A 175 -1.49 -5.64 1.84
C LEU A 175 -2.21 -6.06 3.15
N ASP A 176 -1.46 -6.31 4.22
CA ASP A 176 -1.98 -6.68 5.54
C ASP A 176 -2.65 -5.49 6.23
N ALA A 177 -3.95 -5.30 6.01
CA ALA A 177 -4.72 -4.24 6.64
C ALA A 177 -6.05 -4.72 7.22
N ALA A 178 -6.41 -4.16 8.37
CA ALA A 178 -7.73 -4.37 8.99
C ALA A 178 -8.85 -3.53 8.32
N ARG A 179 -8.50 -2.53 7.49
CA ARG A 179 -9.47 -1.63 6.87
C ARG A 179 -8.98 -1.00 5.57
N CYS A 180 -9.82 -1.06 4.54
CA CYS A 180 -9.68 -0.24 3.33
C CYS A 180 -10.11 1.21 3.61
N ARG A 181 -9.14 2.10 3.87
CA ARG A 181 -9.40 3.49 4.29
C ARG A 181 -10.06 4.33 3.22
N ASN A 182 -9.80 4.05 1.94
CA ASN A 182 -10.40 4.78 0.83
C ASN A 182 -11.73 4.19 0.35
N LEU A 183 -12.23 3.13 1.00
CA LEU A 183 -13.55 2.59 0.70
C LEU A 183 -14.65 3.63 0.92
N GLU A 184 -14.50 4.51 1.91
CA GLU A 184 -15.42 5.63 2.16
C GLU A 184 -15.60 6.53 0.93
N ARG A 185 -14.52 6.80 0.18
CA ARG A 185 -14.56 7.59 -1.06
C ARG A 185 -15.29 6.85 -2.18
N ILE A 186 -15.05 5.54 -2.29
CA ILE A 186 -15.75 4.71 -3.27
C ILE A 186 -17.25 4.66 -2.94
N LEU A 187 -17.63 4.42 -1.68
CA LEU A 187 -19.01 4.46 -1.22
C LEU A 187 -19.69 5.80 -1.54
N TYR A 188 -18.97 6.91 -1.34
CA TYR A 188 -19.48 8.24 -1.71
C TYR A 188 -19.77 8.34 -3.20
N GLU A 189 -18.85 7.96 -4.08
CA GLU A 189 -19.08 8.06 -5.52
C GLU A 189 -20.19 7.12 -6.01
N ILE A 190 -20.19 5.85 -5.58
CA ILE A 190 -21.15 4.85 -6.08
C ILE A 190 -22.56 5.09 -5.54
N SER A 191 -22.70 5.72 -4.37
CA SER A 191 -24.01 6.10 -3.80
C SER A 191 -24.62 7.36 -4.43
N GLY A 192 -24.03 7.87 -5.51
CA GLY A 192 -24.46 9.12 -6.12
C GLY A 192 -24.12 10.34 -5.24
N ARG A 193 -22.97 10.30 -4.56
CA ARG A 193 -22.46 11.36 -3.68
C ARG A 193 -23.35 11.65 -2.47
N ASN A 194 -23.96 10.60 -1.92
CA ASN A 194 -24.82 10.70 -0.75
C ASN A 194 -23.99 10.69 0.55
N ALA A 195 -23.65 11.88 1.06
CA ALA A 195 -22.89 12.02 2.30
C ALA A 195 -23.61 11.43 3.53
N ALA A 196 -24.94 11.55 3.62
CA ALA A 196 -25.69 11.02 4.76
C ALA A 196 -25.62 9.50 4.83
N PHE A 197 -25.78 8.83 3.68
CA PHE A 197 -25.62 7.38 3.56
C PHE A 197 -24.21 6.93 3.97
N VAL A 198 -23.17 7.61 3.49
CA VAL A 198 -21.78 7.26 3.83
C VAL A 198 -21.52 7.44 5.32
N SER A 199 -21.97 8.55 5.91
CA SER A 199 -21.84 8.79 7.35
C SER A 199 -22.50 7.68 8.17
N GLU A 200 -23.71 7.26 7.81
CA GLU A 200 -24.41 6.14 8.46
C GLU A 200 -23.56 4.86 8.42
N LYS A 201 -23.02 4.49 7.25
CA LYS A 201 -22.18 3.27 7.13
C LYS A 201 -20.87 3.39 7.90
N MET A 202 -20.26 4.57 7.97
CA MET A 202 -19.05 4.78 8.77
C MET A 202 -19.34 4.74 10.27
N GLU A 203 -20.51 5.21 10.71
CA GLU A 203 -20.97 5.08 12.10
C GLU A 203 -21.24 3.62 12.48
N GLU A 204 -21.96 2.85 11.64
CA GLU A 204 -22.16 1.40 11.82
C GLU A 204 -20.82 0.67 11.93
N LEU A 205 -19.88 0.99 11.04
CA LEU A 205 -18.54 0.43 11.03
C LEU A 205 -17.79 0.76 12.31
N ALA A 206 -17.92 1.97 12.84
CA ALA A 206 -17.27 2.41 14.07
C ALA A 206 -17.84 1.70 15.32
N LEU A 207 -19.16 1.53 15.37
CA LEU A 207 -19.86 0.94 16.52
C LEU A 207 -19.78 -0.58 16.55
N SER A 208 -19.97 -1.25 15.40
CA SER A 208 -20.14 -2.70 15.33
C SER A 208 -18.99 -3.42 14.62
N GLY A 209 -18.08 -2.69 13.99
CA GLY A 209 -17.02 -3.26 13.16
C GLY A 209 -17.50 -3.78 11.80
N LYS A 210 -18.77 -3.56 11.43
CA LYS A 210 -19.34 -3.98 10.15
C LYS A 210 -20.41 -3.01 9.63
N PHE A 211 -20.70 -3.09 8.34
CA PHE A 211 -21.85 -2.45 7.69
C PHE A 211 -22.24 -3.25 6.45
N GLU A 212 -23.43 -2.98 5.92
CA GLU A 212 -23.94 -3.67 4.73
C GLU A 212 -24.47 -2.66 3.71
N VAL A 213 -24.26 -2.97 2.43
CA VAL A 213 -24.83 -2.22 1.30
C VAL A 213 -25.57 -3.18 0.37
N SER A 214 -26.48 -2.65 -0.44
CA SER A 214 -27.17 -3.50 -1.42
C SER A 214 -26.20 -3.98 -2.49
N LYS A 215 -26.32 -5.26 -2.88
CA LYS A 215 -25.50 -5.82 -3.97
C LYS A 215 -25.62 -5.02 -5.27
N LYS A 216 -26.83 -4.52 -5.56
CA LYS A 216 -27.10 -3.62 -6.69
C LYS A 216 -26.19 -2.38 -6.71
N LEU A 217 -25.85 -1.80 -5.54
CA LEU A 217 -24.95 -0.65 -5.48
C LEU A 217 -23.54 -0.99 -6.00
N LEU A 218 -23.13 -2.25 -5.84
CA LEU A 218 -21.81 -2.75 -6.22
C LEU A 218 -21.78 -3.26 -7.67
N ASP A 219 -22.88 -3.83 -8.17
CA ASP A 219 -22.95 -4.35 -9.54
C ASP A 219 -22.71 -3.26 -10.60
N ASP A 220 -23.10 -2.02 -10.30
CA ASP A 220 -23.00 -0.88 -11.22
C ASP A 220 -21.67 -0.07 -11.07
N CYS A 221 -20.71 -0.54 -10.26
CA CYS A 221 -19.51 0.25 -9.94
C CYS A 221 -18.25 -0.09 -10.77
N ASP A 222 -18.33 -1.07 -11.68
CA ASP A 222 -17.22 -1.53 -12.53
C ASP A 222 -15.96 -1.99 -11.78
N ILE A 223 -16.09 -2.31 -10.49
CA ILE A 223 -15.02 -2.84 -9.65
C ILE A 223 -15.25 -4.33 -9.43
N VAL A 224 -14.21 -5.12 -9.65
CA VAL A 224 -14.15 -6.54 -9.27
C VAL A 224 -13.07 -6.67 -8.21
N CYS A 225 -13.24 -7.56 -7.24
CA CYS A 225 -12.22 -7.78 -6.22
C CYS A 225 -12.03 -9.27 -5.98
N GLY A 226 -10.80 -9.75 -6.19
CA GLY A 226 -10.37 -11.10 -5.87
C GLY A 226 -9.32 -11.10 -4.77
N TYR A 227 -8.91 -12.29 -4.34
CA TYR A 227 -7.83 -12.44 -3.38
C TYR A 227 -6.93 -13.61 -3.72
N ALA A 228 -5.69 -13.58 -3.23
CA ALA A 228 -4.73 -14.66 -3.31
C ALA A 228 -4.23 -15.05 -1.90
N THR A 229 -4.00 -16.34 -1.70
CA THR A 229 -3.37 -16.95 -0.51
C THR A 229 -1.85 -16.90 -0.62
N GLU A 230 -1.13 -17.15 0.49
CA GLU A 230 0.34 -17.16 0.46
C GLU A 230 0.92 -18.20 -0.51
N ASP A 231 0.30 -19.38 -0.57
CA ASP A 231 0.70 -20.46 -1.49
C ASP A 231 0.48 -20.04 -2.95
N GLU A 232 -0.70 -19.50 -3.28
CA GLU A 232 -0.99 -19.00 -4.64
C GLU A 232 -0.03 -17.85 -5.04
N ILE A 233 0.41 -17.02 -4.09
CA ILE A 233 1.40 -15.97 -4.34
C ILE A 233 2.76 -16.57 -4.68
N ILE A 234 3.21 -17.60 -3.96
CA ILE A 234 4.47 -18.29 -4.22
C ILE A 234 4.43 -18.96 -5.59
N ASP A 235 3.38 -19.75 -5.86
CA ASP A 235 3.18 -20.42 -7.14
C ASP A 235 3.14 -19.42 -8.31
N THR A 236 2.56 -18.23 -8.09
CA THR A 236 2.51 -17.17 -9.10
C THR A 236 3.89 -16.56 -9.38
N ILE A 237 4.72 -16.35 -8.35
CA ILE A 237 6.09 -15.84 -8.55
C ILE A 237 6.93 -16.87 -9.32
N GLU A 238 6.83 -18.14 -8.95
CA GLU A 238 7.50 -19.24 -9.63
C GLU A 238 7.07 -19.33 -11.10
N GLY A 239 5.75 -19.42 -11.35
CA GLY A 239 5.20 -19.53 -12.70
C GLY A 239 5.56 -18.36 -13.63
N GLU A 240 5.48 -17.11 -13.15
CA GLU A 240 5.87 -15.95 -13.95
C GLU A 240 7.37 -15.91 -14.26
N PHE A 241 8.21 -16.43 -13.35
CA PHE A 241 9.64 -16.55 -13.62
C PHE A 241 9.95 -17.66 -14.62
N GLU A 242 9.34 -18.83 -14.48
CA GLU A 242 9.58 -19.97 -15.38
C GLU A 242 9.03 -19.77 -16.79
N GLU A 243 7.84 -19.15 -16.91
CA GLU A 243 7.15 -19.00 -18.19
C GLU A 243 7.53 -17.71 -18.93
N ASN A 244 7.78 -16.62 -18.20
CA ASN A 244 7.94 -15.28 -18.77
C ASN A 244 9.29 -14.61 -18.46
N ASP A 245 10.20 -15.28 -17.74
CA ASP A 245 11.44 -14.69 -17.21
C ASP A 245 11.18 -13.41 -16.38
N TYR A 246 9.97 -13.26 -15.79
CA TYR A 246 9.56 -12.06 -15.06
C TYR A 246 9.51 -12.30 -13.56
N VAL A 247 10.31 -11.54 -12.81
CA VAL A 247 10.44 -11.69 -11.35
C VAL A 247 9.46 -10.77 -10.63
N CYS A 248 8.33 -11.32 -10.21
CA CYS A 248 7.35 -10.62 -9.38
C CYS A 248 7.85 -10.44 -7.93
N ASP A 249 7.55 -9.28 -7.34
CA ASP A 249 7.46 -9.19 -5.88
C ASP A 249 6.11 -9.78 -5.40
N PRO A 250 5.98 -10.18 -4.11
CA PRO A 250 4.74 -10.78 -3.60
C PRO A 250 3.47 -9.94 -3.81
N HIS A 251 3.57 -8.61 -3.83
CA HIS A 251 2.43 -7.72 -4.03
C HIS A 251 2.00 -7.70 -5.49
N THR A 252 2.95 -7.72 -6.41
CA THR A 252 2.68 -7.87 -7.84
C THR A 252 2.08 -9.25 -8.14
N ALA A 253 2.60 -10.30 -7.52
CA ALA A 253 2.07 -11.66 -7.67
C ALA A 253 0.61 -11.80 -7.20
N VAL A 254 0.20 -11.11 -6.14
CA VAL A 254 -1.23 -11.00 -5.76
C VAL A 254 -2.09 -10.46 -6.91
N ALA A 255 -1.61 -9.43 -7.62
CA ALA A 255 -2.34 -8.87 -8.76
C ALA A 255 -2.38 -9.82 -9.96
N VAL A 256 -1.28 -10.52 -10.24
CA VAL A 256 -1.19 -11.52 -11.32
C VAL A 256 -2.15 -12.68 -11.03
N SER A 257 -2.08 -13.28 -9.84
CA SER A 257 -2.94 -14.40 -9.42
C SER A 257 -4.43 -14.04 -9.57
N VAL A 258 -4.86 -12.92 -9.01
CA VAL A 258 -6.26 -12.46 -9.11
C VAL A 258 -6.67 -12.14 -10.54
N TRP A 259 -5.76 -11.64 -11.36
CA TRP A 259 -6.02 -11.37 -12.77
C TRP A 259 -6.18 -12.66 -13.59
N LEU A 260 -5.35 -13.68 -13.36
CA LEU A 260 -5.48 -14.99 -14.02
C LEU A 260 -6.82 -15.66 -13.67
N ASP A 261 -7.23 -15.60 -12.40
CA ASP A 261 -8.54 -16.06 -11.95
C ASP A 261 -9.68 -15.29 -12.64
N TYR A 262 -9.55 -13.97 -12.72
CA TYR A 262 -10.52 -13.12 -13.39
C TYR A 262 -10.66 -13.47 -14.88
N LEU A 263 -9.55 -13.67 -15.60
CA LEU A 263 -9.57 -14.06 -17.02
C LEU A 263 -10.30 -15.39 -17.23
N THR A 264 -10.05 -16.35 -16.36
CA THR A 264 -10.68 -17.69 -16.42
C THR A 264 -12.20 -17.61 -16.20
N GLN A 265 -12.67 -16.69 -15.38
CA GLN A 265 -14.09 -16.55 -15.03
C GLN A 265 -14.88 -15.65 -16.00
N ALA A 266 -14.28 -14.57 -16.49
CA ALA A 266 -14.96 -13.52 -17.21
C ALA A 266 -14.86 -13.63 -18.75
N GLU A 267 -13.90 -14.41 -19.28
CA GLU A 267 -13.53 -14.43 -20.70
C GLU A 267 -13.29 -13.03 -21.29
N ASP A 268 -12.90 -12.06 -20.45
CA ASP A 268 -12.66 -10.68 -20.85
C ASP A 268 -11.34 -10.58 -21.64
N LYS A 269 -11.40 -9.95 -22.82
CA LYS A 269 -10.26 -9.74 -23.73
C LYS A 269 -9.72 -8.31 -23.68
N THR A 270 -10.23 -7.48 -22.77
CA THR A 270 -9.80 -6.11 -22.59
C THR A 270 -8.33 -6.08 -22.13
N PRO A 271 -7.43 -5.33 -22.80
CA PRO A 271 -6.05 -5.20 -22.36
C PRO A 271 -5.99 -4.78 -20.89
N THR A 272 -5.22 -5.51 -20.09
CA THR A 272 -5.18 -5.30 -18.64
C THR A 272 -3.81 -4.82 -18.22
N VAL A 273 -3.75 -3.72 -17.50
CA VAL A 273 -2.53 -3.22 -16.86
C VAL A 273 -2.46 -3.72 -15.43
N LEU A 274 -1.40 -4.46 -15.10
CA LEU A 274 -1.12 -4.88 -13.73
C LEU A 274 -0.15 -3.89 -13.08
N PHE A 275 -0.54 -3.35 -11.93
CA PHE A 275 0.32 -2.43 -11.18
C PHE A 275 1.35 -3.21 -10.37
N SER A 276 2.60 -3.21 -10.84
CA SER A 276 3.73 -3.68 -10.03
C SER A 276 4.11 -2.62 -8.99
N THR A 277 3.89 -2.93 -7.70
CA THR A 277 3.95 -1.92 -6.62
C THR A 277 5.23 -1.93 -5.81
N ALA A 278 6.09 -2.94 -6.00
CA ALA A 278 7.42 -2.98 -5.40
C ALA A 278 8.41 -3.73 -6.30
N SER A 279 9.70 -3.44 -6.10
CA SER A 279 10.77 -4.27 -6.66
C SER A 279 10.86 -5.59 -5.91
N PRO A 280 11.15 -6.73 -6.58
CA PRO A 280 11.35 -8.03 -5.92
C PRO A 280 12.48 -7.99 -4.87
N PHE A 281 13.50 -7.16 -5.06
CA PHE A 281 14.60 -6.99 -4.09
C PHE A 281 14.18 -6.34 -2.77
N ARG A 282 12.96 -5.83 -2.68
CA ARG A 282 12.39 -5.35 -1.42
C ARG A 282 11.87 -6.49 -0.54
N TYR A 283 11.58 -7.65 -1.13
CA TYR A 283 11.12 -8.88 -0.46
C TYR A 283 12.01 -10.06 -0.88
N PRO A 284 13.33 -9.94 -0.71
CA PRO A 284 14.28 -10.84 -1.35
C PRO A 284 14.22 -12.27 -0.80
N ILE A 285 13.74 -12.45 0.44
CA ILE A 285 13.62 -13.76 1.07
C ILE A 285 12.48 -14.55 0.42
N ASP A 286 11.29 -13.94 0.34
CA ASP A 286 10.10 -14.58 -0.20
C ASP A 286 10.25 -14.86 -1.71
N VAL A 287 10.80 -13.91 -2.46
CA VAL A 287 11.03 -14.06 -3.91
C VAL A 287 12.09 -15.11 -4.20
N LEU A 288 13.21 -15.12 -3.46
CA LEU A 288 14.24 -16.15 -3.63
C LEU A 288 13.69 -17.54 -3.31
N PHE A 289 12.91 -17.66 -2.23
CA PHE A 289 12.29 -18.92 -1.85
C PHE A 289 11.34 -19.41 -2.94
N ALA A 290 10.48 -18.55 -3.49
CA ALA A 290 9.57 -18.94 -4.55
C ALA A 290 10.29 -19.43 -5.83
N ILE A 291 11.43 -18.82 -6.17
CA ILE A 291 12.14 -19.13 -7.43
C ILE A 291 13.12 -20.31 -7.28
N THR A 292 13.62 -20.59 -6.08
CA THR A 292 14.75 -21.52 -5.89
C THR A 292 14.53 -22.57 -4.80
N GLU A 293 13.41 -22.48 -4.07
CA GLU A 293 13.13 -23.20 -2.82
C GLU A 293 14.18 -22.97 -1.69
N ASP A 294 15.15 -22.08 -1.88
CA ASP A 294 16.21 -21.80 -0.92
C ASP A 294 15.79 -20.71 0.08
N PHE A 295 15.54 -21.11 1.33
CA PHE A 295 15.21 -20.18 2.39
C PHE A 295 16.46 -19.53 3.02
N VAL A 296 16.57 -18.21 2.85
CA VAL A 296 17.69 -17.42 3.39
C VAL A 296 17.18 -16.35 4.34
N ARG A 297 17.38 -16.57 5.66
CA ARG A 297 16.90 -15.66 6.70
C ARG A 297 17.50 -14.25 6.67
N ASP A 298 18.73 -14.10 6.18
CA ASP A 298 19.39 -12.78 6.08
C ASP A 298 18.98 -12.10 4.78
N PRO A 299 18.22 -10.98 4.82
CA PRO A 299 17.73 -10.34 3.61
C PRO A 299 18.85 -9.76 2.73
N VAL A 300 19.99 -9.37 3.30
CA VAL A 300 21.14 -8.86 2.53
C VAL A 300 21.83 -10.00 1.78
N LYS A 301 21.89 -11.19 2.39
CA LYS A 301 22.36 -12.40 1.70
C LYS A 301 21.34 -12.86 0.65
N ALA A 302 20.05 -12.79 0.96
CA ALA A 302 18.98 -13.14 0.02
C ALA A 302 19.02 -12.25 -1.23
N ILE A 303 19.29 -10.94 -1.09
CA ILE A 303 19.49 -10.03 -2.25
C ILE A 303 20.55 -10.59 -3.19
N ARG A 304 21.74 -10.93 -2.68
CA ARG A 304 22.85 -11.41 -3.54
C ARG A 304 22.50 -12.71 -4.24
N LYS A 305 21.88 -13.64 -3.53
CA LYS A 305 21.45 -14.92 -4.11
C LYS A 305 20.33 -14.74 -5.14
N LEU A 306 19.44 -13.76 -4.93
CA LEU A 306 18.41 -13.43 -5.90
C LEU A 306 19.02 -12.84 -7.17
N GLU A 307 20.06 -12.00 -7.07
CA GLU A 307 20.82 -11.55 -8.25
C GLU A 307 21.47 -12.72 -8.98
N GLU A 308 22.08 -13.66 -8.25
CA GLU A 308 22.70 -14.87 -8.84
C GLU A 308 21.66 -15.76 -9.55
N ALA A 309 20.47 -15.91 -8.99
CA ALA A 309 19.41 -16.75 -9.53
C ALA A 309 18.69 -16.12 -10.73
N THR A 310 18.53 -14.79 -10.75
CA THR A 310 17.70 -14.08 -11.74
C THR A 310 18.50 -13.27 -12.75
N ALA A 311 19.81 -13.10 -12.53
CA ALA A 311 20.68 -12.17 -13.24
C ALA A 311 20.22 -10.70 -13.22
N LEU A 312 19.24 -10.34 -12.38
CA LEU A 312 18.80 -8.97 -12.18
C LEU A 312 19.76 -8.21 -11.25
N ASP A 313 19.93 -6.92 -11.50
CA ASP A 313 20.71 -6.04 -10.63
C ASP A 313 19.87 -5.49 -9.48
N ALA A 314 20.27 -5.80 -8.25
CA ALA A 314 19.62 -5.20 -7.09
C ALA A 314 19.97 -3.69 -7.01
N PRO A 315 19.00 -2.84 -6.61
CA PRO A 315 19.25 -1.42 -6.40
C PRO A 315 20.44 -1.17 -5.47
N ASP A 316 21.31 -0.24 -5.89
CA ASP A 316 22.52 0.15 -5.18
C ASP A 316 22.27 0.57 -3.72
N THR A 317 21.11 1.19 -3.48
CA THR A 317 20.64 1.62 -2.16
C THR A 317 20.39 0.43 -1.22
N LEU A 318 19.95 -0.71 -1.74
CA LEU A 318 19.75 -1.96 -0.99
C LEU A 318 21.08 -2.69 -0.77
N LYS A 319 21.93 -2.78 -1.81
CA LYS A 319 23.25 -3.42 -1.74
C LYS A 319 24.14 -2.81 -0.66
N LYS A 320 24.08 -1.50 -0.49
CA LYS A 320 24.91 -0.73 0.45
C LYS A 320 24.32 -0.64 1.86
N LEU A 321 23.07 -1.09 2.05
CA LEU A 321 22.29 -0.84 3.27
C LEU A 321 22.97 -1.35 4.54
N SER A 322 23.55 -2.56 4.50
CA SER A 322 24.29 -3.17 5.62
C SER A 322 25.57 -2.42 6.03
N LYS A 323 26.08 -1.54 5.17
CA LYS A 323 27.28 -0.74 5.41
C LYS A 323 26.97 0.66 5.94
N LEU A 324 25.69 1.06 5.93
CA LEU A 324 25.30 2.39 6.40
C LEU A 324 25.28 2.46 7.92
N GLN A 325 25.66 3.62 8.45
CA GLN A 325 25.57 3.89 9.88
C GLN A 325 24.11 4.14 10.27
N VAL A 326 23.65 3.51 11.34
CA VAL A 326 22.37 3.84 11.97
C VAL A 326 22.41 5.29 12.46
N LYS A 327 21.47 6.11 12.00
CA LYS A 327 21.26 7.50 12.40
C LYS A 327 20.15 7.66 13.42
N HIS A 328 19.18 6.74 13.41
CA HIS A 328 18.00 6.81 14.27
C HIS A 328 17.87 5.53 15.10
N ASN A 329 18.07 5.62 16.41
CA ASN A 329 18.03 4.48 17.33
C ASN A 329 17.11 4.69 18.55
N LYS A 330 16.37 5.80 18.59
CA LYS A 330 15.43 6.10 19.68
C LYS A 330 14.24 5.13 19.60
N ILE A 331 13.94 4.46 20.71
CA ILE A 331 12.77 3.60 20.88
C ILE A 331 12.05 4.03 22.15
N VAL A 332 10.74 4.28 22.08
CA VAL A 332 9.96 4.82 23.20
C VAL A 332 8.70 4.00 23.48
N ASP A 333 8.08 4.21 24.64
CA ASP A 333 6.77 3.65 24.95
C ASP A 333 5.66 4.46 24.24
N LEU A 334 4.50 3.83 24.00
CA LEU A 334 3.38 4.46 23.27
C LEU A 334 2.90 5.77 23.91
N SER A 335 3.03 5.91 25.24
CA SER A 335 2.69 7.12 25.98
C SER A 335 3.57 8.32 25.61
N ASP A 336 4.78 8.07 25.12
CA ASP A 336 5.83 9.09 24.98
C ASP A 336 5.96 9.58 23.53
N VAL A 337 5.10 9.10 22.64
CA VAL A 337 5.09 9.44 21.21
C VAL A 337 4.92 10.94 21.00
N SER A 338 3.97 11.57 21.70
CA SER A 338 3.70 13.01 21.54
C SER A 338 4.89 13.85 21.98
N GLU A 339 5.44 13.56 23.16
CA GLU A 339 6.63 14.24 23.69
C GLU A 339 7.82 14.09 22.75
N THR A 340 8.05 12.87 22.25
CA THR A 340 9.13 12.57 21.31
C THR A 340 9.00 13.33 19.99
N ILE A 341 7.78 13.49 19.44
CA ILE A 341 7.56 14.31 18.25
C ILE A 341 7.93 15.77 18.53
N PHE A 342 7.53 16.32 19.68
CA PHE A 342 7.87 17.69 20.06
C PHE A 342 9.38 17.90 20.26
N ASP A 343 10.12 16.90 20.70
CA ASP A 343 11.58 17.01 20.86
C ASP A 343 12.32 17.15 19.53
N PHE A 344 11.75 16.65 18.42
CA PHE A 344 12.37 16.75 17.09
C PHE A 344 12.13 18.09 16.39
N ILE A 345 11.09 18.82 16.78
CA ILE A 345 10.69 20.08 16.13
C ILE A 345 11.06 21.34 16.95
N LYS A 346 11.83 21.17 18.03
CA LYS A 346 12.29 22.25 18.92
C LYS A 346 13.58 22.91 18.47
#